data_AF-A0A7W0G730-F1
#
_entry.id   AF-A0A7W0G730-F1
#
_cell.length_a   1.000
_cell.length_b   1.000
_cell.length_c   1.000
_cell.angle_alpha   90.00
_cell.angle_beta   90.00
_cell.angle_gamma   90.00
#
_symmetry.space_group_name_H-M   'P 1'
#
loop_
_entity.id
_entity.type
_entity.pdbx_description
1 polymer ?
#
loop_
_entity_poly.entity_id
_entity_poly.type
_entity_poly.pdbx_seq_one_letter_code
_entity_poly.pdbx_strand_id
1 'polypeptide(L)'
;MDEREDRYGFPETDVASSPPREPSRSLLAAVGAALVAAIVGGVLWGLIVKFSNYEIGIVAWAIGFLTGSAVVFATGGTKGQRLQAIAVVAALLGILVGKYLSFAFAVQEEAESFGASLGLASSEMRTLFRENLDEVFGLFDLLWIAFAVYTAWKIPRPEPMEPTAAPPAP
;
A
#
# COMPACT_ATOMS: atom_id res chain seq x y z
N MET A 1 18.17 20.06 -67.59
CA MET A 1 17.15 20.96 -67.04
C MET A 1 15.82 20.25 -67.21
N ASP A 2 15.04 19.91 -66.21
CA ASP A 2 15.18 19.88 -64.75
C ASP A 2 13.89 19.17 -64.28
N GLU A 3 13.96 17.92 -63.83
CA GLU A 3 12.79 17.20 -63.30
C GLU A 3 13.25 16.25 -62.20
N ARG A 4 13.41 16.80 -60.99
CA ARG A 4 13.51 16.04 -59.73
C ARG A 4 12.88 16.83 -58.57
N GLU A 5 11.59 17.16 -58.70
CA GLU A 5 10.84 17.85 -57.65
C GLU A 5 9.87 16.94 -56.87
N ASP A 6 10.19 15.65 -56.67
CA ASP A 6 9.26 14.72 -55.98
C ASP A 6 9.91 13.98 -54.80
N ARG A 7 10.59 14.68 -53.86
CA ARG A 7 11.17 13.96 -52.70
C ARG A 7 11.28 14.73 -51.39
N TYR A 8 10.33 15.58 -51.05
CA TYR A 8 10.17 16.03 -49.66
C TYR A 8 8.69 16.19 -49.28
N GLY A 9 7.93 15.10 -49.38
CA GLY A 9 6.72 14.94 -48.58
C GLY A 9 7.12 14.34 -47.23
N PHE A 10 7.28 15.18 -46.20
CA PHE A 10 7.33 14.67 -44.83
C PHE A 10 5.94 14.09 -44.54
N PRO A 11 5.80 12.81 -44.14
CA PRO A 11 4.56 12.39 -43.52
C PRO A 11 4.41 13.26 -42.27
N GLU A 12 3.36 14.09 -42.23
CA GLU A 12 2.86 14.66 -40.99
C GLU A 12 2.50 13.47 -40.10
N THR A 13 3.47 13.04 -39.30
CA THR A 13 3.16 12.22 -38.16
C THR A 13 2.35 13.13 -37.27
N ASP A 14 1.04 12.88 -37.29
CA ASP A 14 0.09 13.34 -36.31
C ASP A 14 0.59 12.84 -34.96
N VAL A 15 1.55 13.56 -34.36
CA VAL A 15 2.00 13.37 -32.99
C VAL A 15 0.86 13.94 -32.16
N ALA A 16 -0.24 13.18 -32.12
CA ALA A 16 -1.32 13.36 -31.19
C ALA A 16 -0.68 13.32 -29.80
N SER A 17 -0.34 14.51 -29.32
CA SER A 17 0.13 14.75 -27.97
C SER A 17 -0.97 14.25 -27.07
N SER A 18 -0.78 13.05 -26.51
CA SER A 18 -1.65 12.56 -25.46
C SER A 18 -1.68 13.63 -24.37
N PRO A 19 -2.85 14.12 -23.95
CA PRO A 19 -2.91 15.20 -22.96
C PRO A 19 -2.15 14.74 -21.71
N PRO A 20 -1.36 15.63 -21.06
CA PRO A 20 -0.68 15.31 -19.83
C PRO A 20 -1.70 14.75 -18.84
N ARG A 21 -1.56 13.49 -18.40
CA ARG A 21 -2.41 12.93 -17.35
C ARG A 21 -2.29 13.85 -16.14
N GLU A 22 -3.40 14.48 -15.73
CA GLU A 22 -3.37 15.41 -14.60
C GLU A 22 -2.85 14.70 -13.33
N PRO A 23 -1.76 15.19 -12.73
CA PRO A 23 -1.13 14.58 -11.55
C PRO A 23 -2.07 14.43 -10.33
N SER A 24 -3.16 15.20 -10.29
CA SER A 24 -4.18 15.19 -9.22
C SER A 24 -5.03 13.92 -9.24
N ARG A 25 -5.43 13.46 -10.43
CA ARG A 25 -6.34 12.32 -10.61
C ARG A 25 -5.68 11.00 -10.24
N SER A 26 -4.40 10.85 -10.59
CA SER A 26 -3.62 9.67 -10.22
C SER A 26 -3.37 9.59 -8.72
N LEU A 27 -3.18 10.72 -8.04
CA LEU A 27 -2.99 10.75 -6.59
C LEU A 27 -4.25 10.30 -5.84
N LEU A 28 -5.42 10.80 -6.24
CA LEU A 28 -6.68 10.39 -5.63
C LEU A 28 -6.94 8.89 -5.82
N ALA A 29 -6.68 8.37 -7.02
CA ALA A 29 -6.79 6.94 -7.32
C ALA A 29 -5.83 6.10 -6.46
N ALA A 30 -4.59 6.56 -6.28
CA ALA A 30 -3.61 5.91 -5.40
C ALA A 30 -4.10 5.84 -3.95
N VAL A 31 -4.56 6.96 -3.38
CA VAL A 31 -5.07 7.00 -2.00
C VAL A 31 -6.26 6.07 -1.83
N GLY A 32 -7.24 6.14 -2.73
CA GLY A 32 -8.43 5.29 -2.67
C GLY A 32 -8.08 3.80 -2.72
N ALA A 33 -7.23 3.39 -3.67
CA ALA A 33 -6.82 2.00 -3.81
C ALA A 33 -5.99 1.51 -2.61
N ALA A 34 -5.08 2.34 -2.10
CA ALA A 34 -4.27 1.99 -0.93
C ALA A 34 -5.12 1.83 0.33
N LEU A 35 -6.10 2.72 0.56
CA LEU A 35 -7.00 2.64 1.72
C LEU A 35 -7.90 1.41 1.64
N VAL A 36 -8.47 1.09 0.47
CA VAL A 36 -9.26 -0.14 0.29
C VAL A 36 -8.40 -1.36 0.57
N ALA A 37 -7.20 -1.43 0.00
CA ALA A 37 -6.23 -2.50 0.26
C ALA A 37 -5.89 -2.63 1.76
N ALA A 38 -5.67 -1.50 2.44
CA ALA A 38 -5.37 -1.48 3.87
C ALA A 38 -6.53 -1.99 4.73
N ILE A 39 -7.76 -1.53 4.46
CA ILE A 39 -8.96 -1.97 5.18
C ILE A 39 -9.20 -3.46 4.95
N VAL A 40 -9.18 -3.91 3.69
CA VAL A 40 -9.37 -5.33 3.35
C VAL A 40 -8.28 -6.19 3.99
N GLY A 41 -7.01 -5.79 3.88
CA GLY A 41 -5.89 -6.51 4.49
C GLY A 41 -5.99 -6.59 6.01
N GLY A 42 -6.32 -5.49 6.68
CA GLY A 42 -6.50 -5.44 8.12
C GLY A 42 -7.68 -6.29 8.60
N VAL A 43 -8.84 -6.20 7.93
CA VAL A 43 -10.01 -7.04 8.25
C VAL A 43 -9.70 -8.52 8.07
N LEU A 44 -9.05 -8.89 6.95
CA LEU A 44 -8.64 -10.28 6.71
C LEU A 44 -7.66 -10.76 7.79
N TRP A 45 -6.74 -9.91 8.25
CA TRP A 45 -5.84 -10.28 9.33
C TRP A 45 -6.60 -10.56 10.63
N GLY A 46 -7.49 -9.66 11.06
CA GLY A 46 -8.30 -9.88 12.26
C GLY A 46 -9.13 -11.16 12.18
N LEU A 47 -9.71 -11.45 11.00
CA LEU A 47 -10.46 -12.70 10.77
C LEU A 47 -9.55 -13.95 10.80
N ILE A 48 -8.34 -13.87 10.24
CA ILE A 48 -7.37 -14.96 10.32
C ILE A 48 -7.11 -15.30 11.79
N VAL A 49 -6.81 -14.30 12.62
CA VAL A 49 -6.53 -14.52 14.04
C VAL A 49 -7.74 -15.08 14.77
N LYS A 50 -8.93 -14.54 14.51
CA LYS A 50 -10.19 -15.03 15.10
C LYS A 50 -10.43 -16.52 14.83
N PHE A 51 -10.12 -17.02 13.64
CA PHE A 51 -10.37 -18.42 13.29
C PHE A 51 -9.18 -19.35 13.54
N SER A 52 -7.96 -18.83 13.53
CA SER A 52 -6.76 -19.62 13.78
C SER A 52 -6.40 -19.74 15.25
N ASN A 53 -6.83 -18.80 16.11
CA ASN A 53 -6.32 -18.59 17.47
C ASN A 53 -4.80 -18.30 17.52
N TYR A 54 -4.20 -17.93 16.38
CA TYR A 54 -2.77 -17.64 16.26
C TYR A 54 -2.54 -16.34 15.51
N GLU A 55 -1.72 -15.47 16.10
CA GLU A 55 -1.27 -14.28 15.42
C GLU A 55 -0.06 -14.58 14.53
N ILE A 56 -0.22 -14.32 13.23
CA ILE A 56 0.83 -14.56 12.24
C ILE A 56 1.37 -13.23 11.73
N GLY A 57 2.53 -12.81 12.26
CA GLY A 57 3.16 -11.53 11.90
C GLY A 57 3.45 -11.35 10.41
N ILE A 58 3.57 -12.44 9.63
CA ILE A 58 3.77 -12.40 8.18
C ILE A 58 2.64 -11.66 7.44
N VAL A 59 1.44 -11.61 8.02
CA VAL A 59 0.29 -10.91 7.42
C VAL A 59 0.56 -9.40 7.35
N ALA A 60 1.30 -8.82 8.31
CA ALA A 60 1.71 -7.42 8.23
C ALA A 60 2.55 -7.13 6.97
N TRP A 61 3.51 -8.02 6.66
CA TRP A 61 4.30 -7.90 5.44
C TRP A 61 3.44 -8.01 4.17
N ALA A 62 2.48 -8.93 4.16
CA ALA A 62 1.51 -9.07 3.08
C ALA A 62 0.67 -7.81 2.86
N ILE A 63 0.26 -7.12 3.93
CA ILE A 63 -0.46 -5.83 3.85
C ILE A 63 0.43 -4.74 3.22
N GLY A 64 1.72 -4.70 3.56
CA GLY A 64 2.68 -3.79 2.92
C GLY A 64 2.83 -4.04 1.42
N PHE A 65 2.91 -5.30 1.02
CA PHE A 65 2.91 -5.69 -0.39
C PHE A 65 1.61 -5.29 -1.10
N LEU A 66 0.46 -5.57 -0.47
CA LEU A 66 -0.86 -5.32 -1.03
C LEU A 66 -1.10 -3.84 -1.30
N THR A 67 -0.80 -2.99 -0.32
CA THR A 67 -0.96 -1.52 -0.41
C THR A 67 -0.01 -0.90 -1.43
N GLY A 68 1.26 -1.31 -1.46
CA GLY A 68 2.22 -0.87 -2.48
C GLY A 68 1.79 -1.26 -3.90
N SER A 69 1.34 -2.50 -4.08
CA SER A 69 0.85 -3.00 -5.36
C SER A 69 -0.44 -2.29 -5.81
N ALA A 70 -1.37 -2.04 -4.89
CA ALA A 70 -2.61 -1.33 -5.16
C ALA A 70 -2.36 0.10 -5.67
N VAL A 71 -1.39 0.81 -5.10
CA VAL A 71 -0.98 2.15 -5.55
C VAL A 71 -0.45 2.11 -6.98
N VAL A 72 0.47 1.20 -7.29
CA VAL A 72 1.07 1.09 -8.63
C VAL A 72 0.02 0.68 -9.67
N PHE A 73 -0.85 -0.27 -9.32
CA PHE A 73 -1.95 -0.70 -10.18
C PHE A 73 -2.91 0.45 -10.49
N ALA A 74 -3.37 1.18 -9.46
CA ALA A 74 -4.34 2.27 -9.61
C ALA A 74 -3.80 3.49 -10.37
N THR A 75 -2.48 3.67 -10.40
CA THR A 75 -1.81 4.77 -11.10
C THR A 75 -1.28 4.38 -12.48
N GLY A 76 -1.61 3.18 -12.96
CA GLY A 76 -1.16 2.69 -14.27
C GLY A 76 0.36 2.56 -14.38
N GLY A 77 1.03 2.14 -13.30
CA GLY A 77 2.48 1.96 -13.25
C GLY A 77 3.27 3.22 -12.89
N THR A 78 2.62 4.34 -12.57
CA THR A 78 3.32 5.57 -12.16
C THR A 78 4.12 5.32 -10.89
N LYS A 79 5.37 5.78 -10.85
CA LYS A 79 6.27 5.65 -9.70
C LYS A 79 6.66 7.05 -9.19
N GLY A 80 6.86 7.19 -7.89
CA GLY A 80 7.21 8.48 -7.30
C GLY A 80 7.17 8.51 -5.77
N GLN A 81 7.87 9.46 -5.17
CA GLN A 81 8.01 9.54 -3.71
C GLN A 81 6.67 9.75 -2.98
N ARG A 82 5.75 10.54 -3.56
CA ARG A 82 4.40 10.73 -2.97
C ARG A 82 3.61 9.42 -2.93
N LEU A 83 3.74 8.59 -3.97
CA LEU A 83 3.08 7.29 -4.05
C LEU A 83 3.65 6.28 -3.05
N GLN A 84 4.97 6.33 -2.81
CA GLN A 84 5.62 5.54 -1.77
C GLN A 84 5.10 5.91 -0.37
N ALA A 85 4.98 7.21 -0.07
CA ALA A 85 4.44 7.67 1.20
C ALA A 85 2.98 7.23 1.40
N ILE A 86 2.14 7.32 0.36
CA ILE A 86 0.75 6.83 0.40
C ILE A 86 0.71 5.33 0.71
N ALA A 87 1.50 4.53 0.00
CA ALA A 87 1.57 3.09 0.21
C ALA A 87 1.99 2.74 1.64
N VAL A 88 3.04 3.37 2.16
CA VAL A 88 3.53 3.14 3.54
C VAL A 88 2.49 3.53 4.58
N VAL A 89 1.90 4.72 4.48
CA VAL A 89 0.88 5.17 5.44
C VAL A 89 -0.33 4.24 5.42
N ALA A 90 -0.79 3.85 4.24
CA ALA A 90 -1.89 2.89 4.12
C ALA A 90 -1.51 1.52 4.71
N ALA A 91 -0.30 1.02 4.48
CA ALA A 91 0.18 -0.23 5.06
C ALA A 91 0.12 -0.21 6.60
N LEU A 92 0.63 0.87 7.21
CA LEU A 92 0.62 1.06 8.65
C LEU A 92 -0.80 1.15 9.21
N LEU A 93 -1.72 1.83 8.51
CA LEU A 93 -3.13 1.87 8.89
C LEU A 93 -3.78 0.48 8.80
N GLY A 94 -3.51 -0.28 7.74
CA GLY A 94 -4.02 -1.65 7.59
C GLY A 94 -3.50 -2.60 8.68
N ILE A 95 -2.22 -2.48 9.02
CA ILE A 95 -1.60 -3.22 10.13
C ILE A 95 -2.26 -2.85 11.46
N LEU A 96 -2.45 -1.56 11.72
CA LEU A 96 -3.11 -1.08 12.94
C LEU A 96 -4.55 -1.61 13.05
N VAL A 97 -5.31 -1.56 11.96
CA VAL A 97 -6.67 -2.12 11.91
C VAL A 97 -6.64 -3.63 12.17
N GLY A 98 -5.72 -4.36 11.55
CA GLY A 98 -5.57 -5.81 11.77
C GLY A 98 -5.27 -6.14 13.23
N LYS A 99 -4.28 -5.48 13.82
CA LYS A 99 -3.92 -5.64 15.23
C LYS A 99 -5.06 -5.30 16.18
N TYR A 100 -5.77 -4.20 15.90
CA TYR A 100 -6.96 -3.81 16.67
C TYR A 100 -8.03 -4.89 16.63
N LEU A 101 -8.37 -5.41 15.45
CA LEU A 101 -9.41 -6.42 15.30
C LEU A 101 -9.00 -7.76 15.93
N SER A 102 -7.74 -8.18 15.75
CA SER A 102 -7.20 -9.38 16.40
C SER A 102 -7.33 -9.30 17.92
N PHE A 103 -6.89 -8.20 18.53
CA PHE A 103 -7.03 -7.95 19.96
C PHE A 103 -8.50 -7.88 20.38
N ALA A 104 -9.32 -7.13 19.66
CA ALA A 104 -10.72 -6.93 20.00
C ALA A 104 -11.54 -8.23 19.95
N PHE A 105 -11.26 -9.12 19.01
CA PHE A 105 -11.90 -10.43 18.96
C PHE A 105 -11.49 -11.32 20.14
N ALA A 106 -10.19 -11.36 20.49
CA ALA A 106 -9.71 -12.12 21.63
C ALA A 106 -10.34 -11.65 22.95
N VAL A 107 -10.34 -10.33 23.19
CA VAL A 107 -10.93 -9.74 24.40
C VAL A 107 -12.45 -9.91 24.44
N GLN A 108 -13.12 -9.77 23.29
CA GLN A 108 -14.57 -9.99 23.19
C GLN A 108 -14.94 -11.43 23.56
N GLU A 109 -14.23 -12.42 23.01
CA GLU A 109 -14.46 -13.84 23.30
C GLU A 109 -14.26 -14.16 24.78
N GLU A 110 -13.20 -13.61 25.38
CA GLU A 110 -12.95 -13.75 26.82
C GLU A 110 -14.06 -13.10 27.66
N ALA A 111 -14.47 -11.87 27.34
CA ALA A 111 -15.54 -11.17 28.04
C ALA A 111 -16.88 -11.93 27.97
N GLU A 112 -17.22 -12.48 26.79
CA GLU A 112 -18.43 -13.28 26.58
C GLU A 112 -18.41 -14.56 27.42
N SER A 113 -17.25 -15.17 27.62
CA SER A 113 -17.09 -16.34 28.50
C SER A 113 -17.43 -16.05 29.98
N PHE A 114 -17.27 -14.79 30.41
CA PHE A 114 -17.67 -14.30 31.73
C PHE A 114 -19.09 -13.71 31.78
N GLY A 115 -19.85 -13.81 30.69
CA GLY A 115 -21.21 -13.30 30.58
C GLY A 115 -21.32 -11.79 30.35
N ALA A 116 -20.21 -11.13 29.98
CA ALA A 116 -20.18 -9.71 29.61
C ALA A 116 -20.20 -9.56 28.08
N SER A 117 -20.87 -8.52 27.56
CA SER A 117 -20.81 -8.17 26.13
C SER A 117 -19.96 -6.94 25.93
N LEU A 118 -18.85 -7.06 25.19
CA LEU A 118 -17.98 -5.93 24.84
C LEU A 118 -18.04 -5.67 23.33
N GLY A 119 -18.40 -4.45 22.94
CA GLY A 119 -18.51 -4.08 21.53
C GLY A 119 -17.13 -3.78 20.90
N LEU A 120 -16.92 -4.24 19.66
CA LEU A 120 -15.66 -4.03 18.94
C LEU A 120 -15.29 -2.55 18.72
N ALA A 121 -16.27 -1.64 18.70
CA ALA A 121 -16.05 -0.20 18.51
C ALA A 121 -16.27 0.62 19.80
N SER A 122 -16.41 -0.05 20.94
CA SER A 122 -16.75 0.62 22.20
C SER A 122 -15.61 1.52 22.70
N SER A 123 -15.91 2.47 23.59
CA SER A 123 -14.88 3.31 24.25
C SER A 123 -13.93 2.48 25.10
N GLU A 124 -14.47 1.45 25.74
CA GLU A 124 -13.77 0.54 26.63
C GLU A 124 -12.76 -0.27 25.82
N MET A 125 -13.18 -0.90 24.72
CA MET A 125 -12.29 -1.66 23.83
C MET A 125 -11.14 -0.79 23.30
N ARG A 126 -11.45 0.45 22.87
CA ARG A 126 -10.42 1.40 22.41
C ARG A 126 -9.49 1.87 23.52
N THR A 127 -9.93 1.85 24.77
CA THR A 127 -9.10 2.20 25.92
C THR A 127 -8.19 1.04 26.28
N LEU A 128 -8.75 -0.17 26.40
CA LEU A 128 -7.99 -1.40 26.60
C LEU A 128 -6.90 -1.59 25.54
N PHE A 129 -7.25 -1.42 24.26
CA PHE A 129 -6.26 -1.54 23.19
C PHE A 129 -5.11 -0.53 23.33
N ARG A 130 -5.42 0.72 23.71
CA ARG A 130 -4.40 1.78 23.86
C ARG A 130 -3.52 1.56 25.08
N GLU A 131 -4.09 1.03 26.16
CA GLU A 131 -3.36 0.71 27.40
C GLU A 131 -2.45 -0.52 27.21
N ASN A 132 -2.81 -1.44 26.32
CA ASN A 132 -2.07 -2.68 26.06
C ASN A 132 -1.27 -2.64 24.75
N LEU A 133 -0.96 -1.45 24.21
CA LEU A 133 -0.21 -1.34 22.95
C LEU A 133 1.14 -2.06 23.00
N ASP A 134 1.85 -1.99 24.12
CA ASP A 134 3.16 -2.63 24.27
C ASP A 134 3.08 -4.17 24.30
N GLU A 135 1.92 -4.72 24.70
CA GLU A 135 1.65 -6.16 24.67
C GLU A 135 1.18 -6.60 23.28
N VAL A 136 0.33 -5.79 22.64
CA VAL A 136 -0.18 -6.05 21.29
C VAL A 136 0.91 -5.92 20.23
N PHE A 137 1.85 -4.99 20.40
CA PHE A 137 2.98 -4.76 19.49
C PHE A 137 4.28 -5.23 20.13
N GLY A 138 4.52 -6.53 20.05
CA GLY A 138 5.76 -7.11 20.54
C GLY A 138 6.96 -6.74 19.67
N LEU A 139 8.17 -7.02 20.17
CA LEU A 139 9.41 -6.80 19.43
C LEU A 139 9.44 -7.52 18.07
N PHE A 140 8.81 -8.68 17.98
CA PHE A 140 8.70 -9.45 16.75
C PHE A 140 7.79 -8.78 15.71
N ASP A 141 6.76 -8.04 16.12
CA ASP A 141 5.91 -7.28 15.21
C ASP A 141 6.67 -6.17 14.51
N LEU A 142 7.59 -5.52 15.23
CA LEU A 142 8.41 -4.45 14.65
C LEU A 142 9.23 -4.95 13.46
N LEU A 143 9.70 -6.20 13.50
CA LEU A 143 10.36 -6.84 12.36
C LEU A 143 9.43 -6.92 11.13
N TRP A 144 8.20 -7.40 11.32
CA TRP A 144 7.25 -7.55 10.23
C TRP A 144 6.73 -6.21 9.71
N ILE A 145 6.55 -5.24 10.60
CA ILE A 145 6.22 -3.87 10.24
C ILE A 145 7.35 -3.25 9.42
N ALA A 146 8.62 -3.48 9.79
CA ALA A 146 9.75 -3.01 9.00
C ALA A 146 9.76 -3.63 7.60
N PHE A 147 9.48 -4.94 7.47
CA PHE A 147 9.33 -5.58 6.16
C PHE A 147 8.15 -5.04 5.36
N ALA A 148 7.03 -4.76 6.02
CA ALA A 148 5.85 -4.17 5.39
C ALA A 148 6.17 -2.77 4.85
N VAL A 149 6.77 -1.91 5.67
CA VAL A 149 7.17 -0.54 5.29
C VAL A 149 8.18 -0.58 4.15
N TYR A 150 9.21 -1.41 4.26
CA TYR A 150 10.22 -1.54 3.21
C TYR A 150 9.59 -1.98 1.88
N THR A 151 8.69 -2.95 1.92
CA THR A 151 8.03 -3.47 0.71
C THR A 151 7.07 -2.44 0.11
N ALA A 152 6.22 -1.82 0.93
CA ALA A 152 5.29 -0.77 0.52
C ALA A 152 6.04 0.43 -0.09
N TRP A 153 7.20 0.79 0.46
CA TRP A 153 8.06 1.84 -0.07
C TRP A 153 8.76 1.45 -1.37
N LYS A 154 9.25 0.22 -1.46
CA LYS A 154 10.04 -0.23 -2.62
C LYS A 154 9.21 -0.36 -3.89
N ILE A 155 7.95 -0.80 -3.79
CA ILE A 155 7.12 -1.09 -4.96
C ILE A 155 6.89 0.15 -5.87
N PRO A 156 6.50 1.33 -5.34
CA PRO A 156 6.30 2.53 -6.16
C PRO A 156 7.58 3.36 -6.40
N ARG A 157 8.77 2.76 -6.21
CA ARG A 157 10.06 3.47 -6.34
C ARG A 157 10.48 3.67 -7.79
N PRO A 158 10.76 4.93 -8.23
CA PRO A 158 11.31 5.18 -9.56
C PRO A 158 12.64 4.44 -9.78
N GLU A 159 12.84 3.89 -10.97
CA GLU A 159 14.12 3.33 -11.37
C GLU A 159 15.14 4.46 -11.61
N PRO A 160 16.39 4.33 -11.12
CA PRO A 160 17.45 5.26 -11.49
C PRO A 160 17.64 5.21 -13.00
N MET A 161 17.62 6.36 -13.68
CA MET A 161 17.96 6.40 -15.11
C MET A 161 19.44 6.01 -15.24
N GLU A 162 19.71 4.90 -15.91
CA GLU A 162 21.07 4.51 -16.28
C GLU A 162 21.63 5.63 -17.18
N PRO A 163 22.79 6.24 -16.85
CA PRO A 163 23.41 7.21 -17.75
C PRO A 163 23.67 6.48 -19.06
N THR A 164 23.01 6.89 -20.14
CA THR A 164 23.29 6.40 -21.49
C THR A 164 24.80 6.38 -21.65
N ALA A 165 25.39 5.18 -21.76
CA ALA A 165 26.81 5.03 -22.00
C ALA A 165 27.15 5.93 -23.19
N ALA A 166 27.98 6.95 -22.94
CA ALA A 166 28.38 7.89 -23.97
C ALA A 166 28.90 7.07 -25.16
N PRO A 167 28.46 7.37 -26.40
CA PRO A 167 28.98 6.68 -27.58
C PRO A 167 30.52 6.70 -27.54
N PRO A 168 31.22 5.60 -27.89
CA PRO A 168 32.67 5.60 -27.92
C PRO A 168 33.15 6.76 -28.80
N ALA A 169 34.09 7.56 -28.27
CA ALA A 169 34.68 8.67 -28.99
C ALA A 169 35.33 8.18 -30.31
N PRO A 170 35.23 8.98 -31.40
CA PRO A 170 35.66 8.58 -32.74
C PRO A 170 37.17 8.31 -32.85
#